data_AF-A0A0N0H3W5-F1
#
_entry.id   AF-A0A0N0H3W5-F1
#
_cell.length_a   1.000
_cell.length_b   1.000
_cell.length_c   1.000
_cell.angle_alpha   90.00
_cell.angle_beta   90.00
_cell.angle_gamma   90.00
#
_symmetry.space_group_name_H-M   'P 1'
#
loop_
_entity.id
_entity.type
_entity.pdbx_description
1 polymer ?
#
loop_
_entity_poly.entity_id
_entity_poly.type
_entity_poly.pdbx_seq_one_letter_code
_entity_poly.pdbx_strand_id
1 'polypeptide(L)'
;RYDASSPGGLQVWPTKKQGLWDFPLQSIPFAGRPLGVLSMDYNMMFNQSKNSTKAPPANYPGWRKQAADAYIAGFQRAYETNRAPLFIGNHFEQWNGGIYMDAVEETIKHIADEKRKDVRLVSFRQLCDWLDAQDPNVLADLRRLGVGQKFTGRG
;
A
#
# COMPACT_ATOMS: atom_id res chain seq x y z
N ARG A 1 4.75 19.69 -2.99
CA ARG A 1 5.20 19.02 -1.74
C ARG A 1 5.46 17.53 -1.95
N TYR A 2 4.59 16.83 -2.67
CA TYR A 2 4.77 15.44 -3.08
C TYR A 2 4.34 15.24 -4.53
N ASP A 3 4.73 14.11 -5.12
CA ASP A 3 4.23 13.53 -6.36
C ASP A 3 3.77 12.10 -6.06
N ALA A 4 2.52 11.80 -6.39
CA ALA A 4 1.92 10.47 -6.23
C ALA A 4 1.42 9.90 -7.57
N SER A 5 1.93 10.43 -8.69
CA SER A 5 1.56 10.05 -10.07
C SER A 5 2.51 9.04 -10.72
N SER A 6 3.59 8.68 -10.02
CA SER A 6 4.60 7.72 -10.50
C SER A 6 3.97 6.37 -10.89
N PRO A 7 4.44 5.70 -11.96
CA PRO A 7 3.84 4.47 -12.51
C PRO A 7 3.91 3.25 -11.58
N GLY A 8 4.56 3.38 -10.42
CA GLY A 8 4.67 2.34 -9.40
C GLY A 8 6.06 2.32 -8.76
N GLY A 9 6.20 1.58 -7.67
CA GLY A 9 7.45 1.52 -6.93
C GLY A 9 7.59 0.30 -6.02
N LEU A 10 8.69 0.28 -5.28
CA LEU A 10 8.94 -0.69 -4.22
C LEU A 10 8.38 -0.17 -2.90
N GLN A 11 8.00 -1.08 -1.99
CA GLN A 11 7.56 -0.72 -0.64
C GLN A 11 8.78 -0.41 0.24
N VAL A 12 9.37 0.75 0.01
CA VAL A 12 10.55 1.28 0.70
C VAL A 12 10.30 2.72 1.15
N TRP A 13 11.16 3.27 2.00
CA TRP A 13 10.99 4.63 2.50
C TRP A 13 11.11 5.68 1.38
N PRO A 14 10.21 6.69 1.33
CA PRO A 14 10.21 7.72 0.30
C PRO A 14 11.49 8.54 0.21
N THR A 15 11.82 8.98 -1.00
CA THR A 15 12.89 9.96 -1.28
C THR A 15 12.29 11.20 -1.95
N LYS A 16 13.08 12.27 -2.08
CA LYS A 16 12.68 13.43 -2.88
C LYS A 16 13.18 13.27 -4.31
N LYS A 17 12.33 13.52 -5.30
CA LYS A 17 12.65 13.68 -6.71
C LYS A 17 12.35 15.12 -7.10
N GLN A 18 13.35 15.83 -7.63
CA GLN A 18 13.20 17.25 -8.03
C GLN A 18 12.59 18.14 -6.92
N GLY A 19 12.97 17.88 -5.67
CA GLY A 19 12.47 18.62 -4.50
C GLY A 19 11.08 18.20 -3.98
N LEU A 20 10.39 17.26 -4.62
CA LEU A 20 9.09 16.72 -4.21
C LEU A 20 9.24 15.33 -3.59
N TRP A 21 8.51 15.03 -2.51
CA TRP A 21 8.41 13.67 -2.00
C TRP A 21 7.77 12.74 -3.03
N ASP A 22 8.44 11.65 -3.39
CA ASP A 22 7.93 10.64 -4.33
C ASP A 22 7.15 9.57 -3.56
N PHE A 23 5.84 9.47 -3.81
CA PHE A 23 4.91 8.52 -3.20
C PHE A 23 4.30 7.59 -4.26
N PRO A 24 5.12 6.71 -4.87
CA PRO A 24 4.62 5.75 -5.84
C PRO A 24 3.76 4.69 -5.16
N LEU A 25 2.72 4.23 -5.85
CA LEU A 25 2.02 3.03 -5.41
C LEU A 25 2.96 1.84 -5.43
N GLN A 26 3.15 1.22 -4.27
CA GLN A 26 4.07 0.10 -4.13
C GLN A 26 3.47 -1.22 -4.63
N SER A 27 4.30 -2.10 -5.20
CA SER A 27 3.90 -3.49 -5.44
C SER A 27 3.70 -4.24 -4.12
N ILE A 28 2.57 -4.93 -3.98
CA ILE A 28 2.17 -5.73 -2.81
C ILE A 28 1.92 -7.20 -3.20
N PRO A 29 2.07 -8.15 -2.26
CA PRO A 29 1.78 -9.56 -2.53
C PRO A 29 0.34 -9.74 -3.03
N PHE A 30 0.15 -10.64 -3.99
CA PHE A 30 -1.16 -10.96 -4.55
C PHE A 30 -1.22 -12.44 -4.88
N ALA A 31 -2.17 -13.17 -4.26
CA ALA A 31 -2.28 -14.60 -4.44
C ALA A 31 -2.46 -14.98 -5.92
N GLY A 32 -1.70 -15.96 -6.40
CA GLY A 32 -1.69 -16.36 -7.81
C GLY A 32 -0.83 -15.47 -8.73
N ARG A 33 -0.12 -14.46 -8.20
CA ARG A 33 0.77 -13.60 -8.98
C ARG A 33 2.12 -13.39 -8.26
N PRO A 34 3.16 -14.15 -8.63
CA PRO A 34 4.46 -14.12 -7.93
C PRO A 34 5.12 -12.75 -7.83
N LEU A 35 4.89 -11.89 -8.84
CA LEU A 35 5.45 -10.53 -8.88
C LEU A 35 4.60 -9.49 -8.11
N GLY A 36 3.49 -9.90 -7.49
CA GLY A 36 2.55 -9.00 -6.83
C GLY A 36 1.75 -8.13 -7.80
N VAL A 37 1.04 -7.14 -7.28
CA VAL A 37 0.34 -6.08 -8.03
C VAL A 37 0.61 -4.73 -7.38
N LEU A 38 0.49 -3.62 -8.13
CA LEU A 38 0.45 -2.31 -7.49
C LEU A 38 -0.74 -2.24 -6.55
N SER A 39 -0.59 -1.53 -5.43
CA SER A 39 -1.61 -1.33 -4.41
C SER A 39 -2.75 -0.39 -4.84
N MET A 40 -3.31 -0.66 -6.02
CA MET A 40 -4.46 0.00 -6.60
C MET A 40 -5.54 -1.00 -7.00
N ASP A 41 -6.79 -0.67 -6.72
CA ASP A 41 -7.98 -1.41 -7.09
C ASP A 41 -8.03 -1.80 -8.59
N TYR A 42 -7.66 -0.88 -9.49
CA TYR A 42 -7.57 -1.16 -10.92
C TYR A 42 -6.64 -2.34 -11.21
N ASN A 43 -5.48 -2.42 -10.56
CA ASN A 43 -4.54 -3.52 -10.79
C ASN A 43 -5.09 -4.85 -10.26
N MET A 44 -5.84 -4.84 -9.16
CA MET A 44 -6.53 -6.05 -8.67
C MET A 44 -7.63 -6.48 -9.64
N MET A 45 -8.46 -5.53 -10.07
CA MET A 45 -9.55 -5.73 -11.03
C MET A 45 -9.05 -6.27 -12.36
N PHE A 46 -8.00 -5.68 -12.91
CA PHE A 46 -7.37 -6.16 -14.14
C PHE A 46 -6.93 -7.64 -14.02
N ASN A 47 -6.35 -8.04 -12.88
CA ASN A 47 -5.90 -9.41 -12.69
C ASN A 47 -7.03 -10.40 -12.41
N GLN A 48 -8.12 -9.95 -11.78
CA GLN A 48 -9.27 -10.78 -11.43
C GLN A 48 -10.26 -10.95 -12.59
N SER A 49 -10.65 -9.85 -13.24
CA SER A 49 -11.74 -9.80 -14.21
C SER A 49 -11.30 -9.42 -15.62
N LYS A 50 -9.99 -9.32 -15.89
CA LYS A 50 -9.44 -8.89 -17.19
C LYS A 50 -9.98 -7.53 -17.63
N ASN A 51 -10.01 -6.58 -16.70
CA ASN A 51 -10.50 -5.20 -16.88
C ASN A 51 -12.03 -5.06 -17.00
N SER A 52 -12.80 -6.13 -16.79
CA SER A 52 -14.26 -6.01 -16.72
C SER A 52 -14.69 -5.42 -15.39
N THR A 53 -15.50 -4.35 -15.43
CA THR A 53 -16.11 -3.71 -14.26
C THR A 53 -17.47 -4.32 -13.90
N LYS A 54 -17.95 -5.31 -14.66
CA LYS A 54 -19.25 -5.98 -14.48
C LYS A 54 -19.15 -7.48 -14.78
N ALA A 55 -18.12 -8.14 -14.26
CA ALA A 55 -17.93 -9.58 -14.46
C ALA A 55 -18.97 -10.41 -13.68
N PRO A 56 -19.10 -11.74 -13.92
CA PRO A 56 -20.10 -12.56 -13.24
C PRO A 56 -20.02 -12.45 -11.69
N PRO A 57 -21.13 -12.11 -10.99
CA PRO A 57 -21.15 -11.93 -9.53
C PRO A 57 -20.74 -13.14 -8.70
N ALA A 58 -20.79 -14.35 -9.28
CA ALA A 58 -20.34 -15.57 -8.62
C ALA A 58 -18.86 -15.49 -8.16
N ASN A 59 -18.05 -14.65 -8.80
CA ASN A 59 -16.64 -14.47 -8.43
C ASN A 59 -16.41 -13.43 -7.31
N TYR A 60 -17.39 -12.54 -7.08
CA TYR A 60 -17.22 -11.35 -6.24
C TYR A 60 -16.78 -11.67 -4.81
N PRO A 61 -17.34 -12.68 -4.10
CA PRO A 61 -16.89 -12.98 -2.73
C PRO A 61 -15.41 -13.34 -2.66
N GLY A 62 -14.93 -14.18 -3.60
CA GLY A 62 -13.54 -14.58 -3.65
C GLY A 62 -12.60 -13.42 -4.00
N TRP A 63 -13.00 -12.59 -4.96
CA TRP A 63 -12.20 -11.43 -5.38
C TRP A 63 -12.15 -10.31 -4.34
N ARG A 64 -13.27 -10.04 -3.65
CA ARG A 64 -13.31 -9.12 -2.50
C ARG A 64 -12.29 -9.55 -1.43
N LYS A 65 -12.33 -10.83 -1.05
CA LYS A 65 -11.41 -11.38 -0.06
C LYS A 65 -9.96 -11.28 -0.52
N GLN A 66 -9.67 -11.70 -1.75
CA GLN A 66 -8.31 -11.66 -2.30
C GLN A 66 -7.75 -10.23 -2.36
N ALA A 67 -8.59 -9.23 -2.66
CA ALA A 67 -8.20 -7.83 -2.67
C ALA A 67 -7.83 -7.33 -1.26
N ALA A 68 -8.67 -7.61 -0.26
CA ALA A 68 -8.39 -7.27 1.13
C ALA A 68 -7.12 -7.98 1.65
N ASP A 69 -6.99 -9.28 1.39
CA ASP A 69 -5.82 -10.07 1.77
C ASP A 69 -4.53 -9.51 1.15
N ALA A 70 -4.58 -9.00 -0.09
CA ALA A 70 -3.41 -8.40 -0.75
C ALA A 70 -2.96 -7.12 -0.04
N TYR A 71 -3.88 -6.21 0.28
CA TYR A 71 -3.55 -4.99 1.03
C TYR A 71 -3.02 -5.32 2.44
N ILE A 72 -3.65 -6.28 3.13
CA ILE A 72 -3.23 -6.74 4.45
C ILE A 72 -1.83 -7.37 4.39
N ALA A 73 -1.53 -8.18 3.37
CA ALA A 73 -0.20 -8.75 3.18
C ALA A 73 0.85 -7.67 2.91
N GLY A 74 0.50 -6.64 2.12
CA GLY A 74 1.33 -5.45 1.94
C GLY A 74 1.59 -4.71 3.25
N PHE A 75 0.56 -4.54 4.08
CA PHE A 75 0.69 -3.97 5.42
C PHE A 75 1.62 -4.81 6.31
N GLN A 76 1.34 -6.10 6.47
CA GLN A 76 2.10 -7.01 7.34
C GLN A 76 3.58 -7.03 6.97
N ARG A 77 3.88 -7.12 5.66
CA ARG A 77 5.26 -7.08 5.18
C ARG A 77 5.99 -5.84 5.67
N ALA A 78 5.42 -4.64 5.52
CA ALA A 78 6.06 -3.42 6.02
C ALA A 78 6.08 -3.36 7.55
N TYR A 79 4.97 -3.67 8.20
CA TYR A 79 4.79 -3.58 9.65
C TYR A 79 5.77 -4.46 10.43
N GLU A 80 6.06 -5.65 9.93
CA GLU A 80 6.96 -6.62 10.58
C GLU A 80 8.43 -6.45 10.15
N THR A 81 8.72 -5.53 9.21
CA THR A 81 10.06 -5.38 8.63
C THR A 81 10.52 -3.92 8.58
N ASN A 82 10.53 -3.29 7.41
CA ASN A 82 11.17 -2.01 7.15
C ASN A 82 10.33 -0.80 7.60
N ARG A 83 9.07 -1.00 8.00
CA ARG A 83 8.12 0.04 8.41
C ARG A 83 7.87 1.13 7.35
N ALA A 84 8.16 0.86 6.07
CA ALA A 84 7.89 1.80 4.99
C ALA A 84 6.37 2.11 4.90
N PRO A 85 5.97 3.33 4.49
CA PRO A 85 4.57 3.67 4.29
C PRO A 85 3.84 2.71 3.33
N LEU A 86 2.57 2.43 3.60
CA LEU A 86 1.68 1.70 2.69
C LEU A 86 0.70 2.71 2.05
N PHE A 87 0.78 2.87 0.74
CA PHE A 87 -0.17 3.68 -0.04
C PHE A 87 -1.22 2.80 -0.68
N ILE A 88 -2.50 3.10 -0.50
CA ILE A 88 -3.60 2.40 -1.19
C ILE A 88 -4.26 3.39 -2.15
N GLY A 89 -4.17 3.09 -3.45
CA GLY A 89 -4.88 3.80 -4.50
C GLY A 89 -6.25 3.16 -4.72
N ASN A 90 -7.30 3.95 -4.79
CA ASN A 90 -8.64 3.42 -4.97
C ASN A 90 -9.54 4.44 -5.68
N HIS A 91 -10.39 3.95 -6.59
CA HIS A 91 -11.41 4.74 -7.27
C HIS A 91 -12.73 4.63 -6.50
N PHE A 92 -13.44 5.74 -6.33
CA PHE A 92 -14.77 5.75 -5.71
C PHE A 92 -15.84 5.25 -6.69
N GLU A 93 -15.70 3.99 -7.08
CA GLU A 93 -16.46 3.33 -8.15
C GLU A 93 -17.07 2.00 -7.68
N GLN A 94 -18.12 1.55 -8.35
CA GLN A 94 -18.83 0.30 -8.03
C GLN A 94 -18.38 -0.88 -8.90
N TRP A 95 -17.12 -0.91 -9.34
CA TRP A 95 -16.60 -1.98 -10.19
C TRP A 95 -16.77 -3.35 -9.53
N ASN A 96 -17.28 -4.30 -10.32
CA ASN A 96 -17.59 -5.65 -9.90
C ASN A 96 -18.46 -5.69 -8.63
N GLY A 97 -19.46 -4.81 -8.53
CA GLY A 97 -20.37 -4.75 -7.40
C GLY A 97 -19.79 -4.07 -6.15
N GLY A 98 -18.77 -3.23 -6.32
CA GLY A 98 -18.17 -2.45 -5.22
C GLY A 98 -17.15 -3.20 -4.37
N ILE A 99 -16.74 -4.39 -4.79
CA ILE A 99 -15.86 -5.26 -3.99
C ILE A 99 -14.52 -4.62 -3.61
N TYR A 100 -14.01 -3.67 -4.39
CA TYR A 100 -12.74 -3.01 -4.09
C TYR A 100 -12.87 -1.97 -2.98
N MET A 101 -13.98 -1.23 -2.93
CA MET A 101 -14.31 -0.34 -1.80
C MET A 101 -14.46 -1.16 -0.51
N ASP A 102 -15.21 -2.26 -0.57
CA ASP A 102 -15.39 -3.16 0.58
C ASP A 102 -14.03 -3.72 1.06
N ALA A 103 -13.13 -4.06 0.12
CA ALA A 103 -11.81 -4.56 0.45
C ALA A 103 -10.92 -3.52 1.15
N VAL A 104 -11.01 -2.24 0.75
CA VAL A 104 -10.31 -1.15 1.45
C VAL A 104 -10.88 -0.95 2.85
N GLU A 105 -12.20 -0.97 3.01
CA GLU A 105 -12.85 -0.87 4.32
C GLU A 105 -12.38 -1.99 5.26
N GLU A 106 -12.42 -3.24 4.78
CA GLU A 106 -11.96 -4.41 5.55
C GLU A 106 -10.48 -4.31 5.94
N THR A 107 -9.65 -3.84 5.00
CA THR A 107 -8.23 -3.60 5.26
C THR A 107 -8.05 -2.56 6.37
N ILE A 108 -8.78 -1.44 6.33
CA ILE A 108 -8.69 -0.38 7.35
C ILE A 108 -9.08 -0.93 8.73
N LYS A 109 -10.19 -1.68 8.83
CA LYS A 109 -10.60 -2.34 10.08
C LYS A 109 -9.53 -3.28 10.62
N HIS A 110 -8.86 -4.01 9.72
CA HIS A 110 -7.77 -4.90 10.11
C HIS A 110 -6.56 -4.10 10.63
N ILE A 111 -6.06 -3.10 9.90
CA ILE A 111 -4.79 -2.45 10.24
C ILE A 111 -4.89 -1.44 11.39
N ALA A 112 -6.07 -0.84 11.60
CA ALA A 112 -6.33 0.14 12.65
C ALA A 112 -6.98 -0.47 13.90
N ASP A 113 -6.72 -1.75 14.15
CA ASP A 113 -7.28 -2.43 15.32
C ASP A 113 -6.69 -1.93 16.65
N GLU A 114 -7.26 -2.42 17.75
CA GLU A 114 -6.83 -1.99 19.08
C GLU A 114 -5.42 -2.44 19.46
N LYS A 115 -4.84 -3.42 18.75
CA LYS A 115 -3.53 -3.99 19.06
C LYS A 115 -2.41 -3.19 18.40
N ARG A 116 -2.68 -2.55 17.26
CA ARG A 116 -1.73 -1.79 16.45
C ARG A 116 -1.77 -0.29 16.76
N LYS A 117 -1.52 0.07 18.02
CA LYS A 117 -1.56 1.47 18.51
C LYS A 117 -0.52 2.39 17.85
N ASP A 118 0.50 1.83 17.22
CA ASP A 118 1.56 2.55 16.50
C ASP A 118 1.25 2.79 15.02
N VAL A 119 0.10 2.30 14.51
CA VAL A 119 -0.36 2.58 13.14
C VAL A 119 -1.07 3.93 13.08
N ARG A 120 -0.73 4.73 12.05
CA ARG A 120 -1.33 6.04 11.80
C ARG A 120 -1.90 6.07 10.38
N LEU A 121 -3.21 6.27 10.27
CA LEU A 121 -3.87 6.58 8.98
C LEU A 121 -3.81 8.09 8.79
N VAL A 122 -3.05 8.54 7.79
CA VAL A 122 -2.73 9.96 7.59
C VAL A 122 -2.89 10.37 6.14
N SER A 123 -3.13 11.65 5.93
CA SER A 123 -3.04 12.26 4.60
C SER A 123 -1.59 12.35 4.13
N PHE A 124 -1.38 12.49 2.82
CA PHE A 124 -0.04 12.76 2.26
C PHE A 124 0.60 14.04 2.79
N ARG A 125 -0.20 15.07 3.10
CA ARG A 125 0.31 16.29 3.74
C ARG A 125 0.92 15.99 5.11
N GLN A 126 0.21 15.26 5.96
CA GLN A 126 0.71 14.87 7.28
C GLN A 126 1.94 13.98 7.19
N LEU A 127 1.99 13.06 6.20
CA LEU A 127 3.19 12.27 5.95
C LEU A 127 4.38 13.14 5.52
N CYS A 128 4.17 14.11 4.60
CA CYS A 128 5.23 15.08 4.26
C CYS A 128 5.69 15.86 5.48
N ASP A 129 4.77 16.37 6.31
CA ASP A 129 5.12 17.12 7.52
C ASP A 129 5.93 16.26 8.49
N TRP A 130 5.57 14.99 8.67
CA TRP A 130 6.33 14.05 9.49
C TRP A 130 7.71 13.78 8.91
N LEU A 131 7.82 13.53 7.60
CA LEU A 131 9.09 13.28 6.91
C LEU A 131 10.01 14.50 6.93
N ASP A 132 9.48 15.70 6.70
CA ASP A 132 10.25 16.94 6.71
C ASP A 132 10.79 17.28 8.12
N ALA A 133 10.15 16.77 9.18
CA ALA A 133 10.57 16.97 10.57
C ALA A 133 11.63 15.95 11.07
N GLN A 134 11.95 14.90 10.30
CA GLN A 134 12.93 13.90 10.73
C GLN A 134 14.38 14.39 10.55
N ASP A 135 15.26 13.90 11.42
CA ASP A 135 16.71 13.98 11.18
C ASP A 135 17.05 13.32 9.82
N PRO A 136 17.77 13.99 8.91
CA PRO A 136 18.19 13.42 7.64
C PRO A 136 18.89 12.06 7.77
N ASN A 137 19.65 11.82 8.84
CA ASN A 137 20.32 10.56 9.11
C ASN A 137 19.34 9.43 9.42
N VAL A 138 18.26 9.72 10.16
CA VAL A 138 17.18 8.75 10.42
C VAL A 138 16.56 8.30 9.09
N LEU A 139 16.23 9.26 8.22
CA LEU A 139 15.66 8.92 6.92
C LEU A 139 16.66 8.20 6.00
N ALA A 140 17.94 8.55 6.06
CA ALA A 140 18.99 7.86 5.32
C ALA A 140 19.09 6.38 5.74
N ASP A 141 19.06 6.09 7.04
CA ASP A 141 19.07 4.72 7.57
C ASP A 141 17.83 3.93 7.13
N LEU A 142 16.64 4.52 7.29
CA LEU A 142 15.37 3.89 6.91
C LEU A 142 15.33 3.54 5.42
N ARG A 143 15.89 4.41 4.56
CA ARG A 143 15.98 4.18 3.10
C ARG A 143 16.95 3.08 2.69
N ARG A 144 17.86 2.66 3.57
CA ARG A 144 18.73 1.50 3.30
C ARG A 144 17.99 0.17 3.41
N LEU A 145 16.82 0.16 4.05
CA LEU A 145 16.02 -1.04 4.22
C LEU A 145 15.24 -1.36 2.93
N GLY A 146 15.58 -2.49 2.32
CA GLY A 146 14.85 -3.04 1.17
C GLY A 146 13.45 -3.55 1.55
N VAL A 147 12.72 -4.02 0.53
CA VAL A 147 11.39 -4.61 0.71
C VAL A 147 11.50 -5.85 1.61
N GLY A 148 10.75 -5.89 2.71
CA GLY A 148 10.77 -7.04 3.63
C GLY A 148 12.01 -7.13 4.52
N GLN A 149 12.91 -6.14 4.48
CA GLN A 149 14.12 -6.14 5.30
C GLN A 149 13.82 -5.65 6.71
N LYS A 150 14.15 -6.46 7.73
CA LYS A 150 14.01 -6.06 9.14
C LYS A 150 15.08 -5.06 9.54
N PHE A 151 14.71 -4.06 10.33
CA PHE A 151 15.66 -3.20 11.00
C PHE A 151 16.36 -3.98 12.13
N THR A 152 17.69 -4.07 12.09
CA THR A 152 18.49 -4.83 13.06
C THR A 152 19.22 -3.93 14.07
N GLY A 153 18.87 -2.64 14.14
CA GLY A 153 19.61 -1.63 14.92
C GLY A 153 20.67 -0.90 14.08
N ARG A 154 21.18 0.21 14.62
CA ARG A 154 22.36 0.90 14.07
C ARG A 154 23.59 0.15 14.55
N GLY A 155 24.40 -0.35 13.60
CA GLY A 155 25.76 -0.83 13.88
C GLY A 155 26.74 0.31 14.08
#